data_AF-A0A965QWF9-F1
#
_entry.id   AF-A0A965QWF9-F1
#
_cell.length_a   1.000
_cell.length_b   1.000
_cell.length_c   1.000
_cell.angle_alpha   90.00
_cell.angle_beta   90.00
_cell.angle_gamma   90.00
#
_symmetry.space_group_name_H-M   'P 1'
#
loop_
_entity.id
_entity.type
_entity.pdbx_description
1 polymer ?
#
loop_
_entity_poly.entity_id
_entity_poly.type
_entity_poly.pdbx_seq_one_letter_code
_entity_poly.pdbx_strand_id
1 'polypeptide(L)'
;PLGLEGYCPVTLAQKGTWTEGRAQWGVQHRGRTYLFAGAEQQAAFLAEPDRYAPALSGDDPVLVFEAGKSSPGRRAYGVTYQSRVYLFSSAETRAAFTANPERYVARVEVAERRAPAAAGTRTF
;
A
#
# COMPACT_ATOMS: atom_id res chain seq x y z
N PRO A 1 -6.83 -9.62 -4.19
CA PRO A 1 -6.96 -9.50 -2.71
C PRO A 1 -7.32 -8.06 -2.33
N LEU A 2 -7.93 -7.83 -1.17
CA LEU A 2 -8.23 -6.48 -0.68
C LEU A 2 -6.94 -5.79 -0.21
N GLY A 3 -6.68 -4.60 -0.75
CA GLY A 3 -5.64 -3.70 -0.25
C GLY A 3 -6.08 -3.07 1.07
N LEU A 4 -5.12 -2.86 1.98
CA LEU A 4 -5.36 -2.25 3.29
C LEU A 4 -6.52 -2.88 4.07
N GLU A 5 -6.77 -4.18 3.92
CA GLU A 5 -7.86 -4.90 4.58
C GLU A 5 -9.26 -4.29 4.32
N GLY A 6 -9.44 -3.61 3.18
CA GLY A 6 -10.70 -2.97 2.79
C GLY A 6 -10.88 -1.54 3.30
N TYR A 7 -9.87 -0.96 3.97
CA TYR A 7 -9.88 0.43 4.39
C TYR A 7 -9.43 1.39 3.27
N CYS A 8 -9.93 2.62 3.35
CA CYS A 8 -9.69 3.65 2.37
C CYS A 8 -8.23 4.17 2.42
N PRO A 9 -7.44 3.98 1.35
CA PRO A 9 -6.05 4.48 1.30
C PRO A 9 -5.97 6.00 1.35
N VAL A 10 -6.97 6.70 0.78
CA VAL A 10 -6.96 8.17 0.70
C VAL A 10 -7.22 8.82 2.05
N THR A 11 -8.18 8.33 2.83
CA THR A 11 -8.40 8.86 4.19
C THR A 11 -7.24 8.52 5.10
N LEU A 12 -6.61 7.35 4.90
CA LEU A 12 -5.42 6.98 5.64
C LEU A 12 -4.25 7.93 5.34
N ALA A 13 -3.97 8.21 4.07
CA ALA A 13 -2.88 9.09 3.67
C ALA A 13 -3.13 10.57 4.05
N GLN A 14 -4.35 11.07 3.88
CA GLN A 14 -4.66 12.48 4.10
C GLN A 14 -5.00 12.82 5.56
N LYS A 15 -5.68 11.91 6.28
CA LYS A 15 -6.25 12.16 7.61
C LYS A 15 -5.68 11.22 8.69
N GLY A 16 -4.80 10.29 8.33
CA GLY A 16 -4.31 9.26 9.26
C GLY A 16 -5.41 8.33 9.78
N THR A 17 -6.58 8.29 9.12
CA THR A 17 -7.77 7.61 9.62
C THR A 17 -8.09 6.36 8.82
N TRP A 18 -8.24 5.24 9.52
CA TRP A 18 -8.72 3.98 8.98
C TRP A 18 -10.25 4.04 8.81
N THR A 19 -10.70 4.57 7.68
CA THR A 19 -12.11 4.60 7.30
C THR A 19 -12.42 3.39 6.42
N GLU A 20 -13.47 2.64 6.75
CA GLU A 20 -13.89 1.50 5.92
C GLU A 20 -14.28 1.95 4.52
N GLY A 21 -13.78 1.23 3.52
CA GLY A 21 -14.16 1.46 2.13
C GLY A 21 -15.44 0.71 1.76
N ARG A 22 -16.13 1.22 0.75
CA ARG A 22 -17.36 0.59 0.22
C ARG A 22 -17.06 -0.09 -1.11
N ALA A 23 -17.58 -1.30 -1.28
CA ALA A 23 -17.37 -2.12 -2.48
C ALA A 23 -17.75 -1.40 -3.79
N GLN A 24 -18.82 -0.60 -3.76
CA GLN A 24 -19.28 0.20 -4.91
C GLN A 24 -18.27 1.23 -5.42
N TRP A 25 -17.28 1.61 -4.60
CA TRP A 25 -16.23 2.55 -4.99
C TRP A 25 -14.92 1.84 -5.32
N GLY A 26 -14.90 0.50 -5.42
CA GLY A 26 -13.67 -0.27 -5.60
C GLY A 26 -12.84 0.15 -6.81
N VAL A 27 -11.51 0.06 -6.68
CA VAL A 27 -10.55 0.21 -7.77
C VAL A 27 -9.53 -0.91 -7.68
N GLN A 28 -9.32 -1.62 -8.78
CA GLN A 28 -8.18 -2.51 -8.93
C GLN A 28 -6.96 -1.68 -9.32
N HIS A 29 -5.83 -1.86 -8.65
CA HIS A 29 -4.55 -1.27 -8.99
C HIS A 29 -3.41 -2.22 -8.58
N ARG A 30 -2.48 -2.50 -9.50
CA ARG A 30 -1.32 -3.42 -9.28
C ARG A 30 -1.73 -4.78 -8.66
N GLY A 31 -2.80 -5.38 -9.18
CA GLY A 31 -3.29 -6.70 -8.74
C GLY A 31 -4.01 -6.71 -7.38
N ARG A 32 -4.29 -5.54 -6.79
CA ARG A 32 -5.02 -5.39 -5.54
C ARG A 32 -6.28 -4.55 -5.71
N THR A 33 -7.29 -4.88 -4.91
CA THR A 33 -8.57 -4.16 -4.88
C THR A 33 -8.57 -3.19 -3.71
N TYR A 34 -8.57 -1.90 -3.97
CA TYR A 34 -8.71 -0.85 -2.98
C TYR A 34 -10.18 -0.43 -2.90
N LEU A 35 -10.68 -0.24 -1.68
CA LEU A 35 -12.03 0.27 -1.42
C LEU A 35 -11.92 1.68 -0.87
N PHE A 36 -12.93 2.52 -1.11
CA PHE A 36 -12.89 3.94 -0.73
C PHE A 36 -14.12 4.33 0.05
N ALA A 37 -13.95 5.30 0.95
CA ALA A 37 -15.03 5.81 1.80
C ALA A 37 -16.17 6.45 0.99
N GLY A 38 -15.83 7.03 -0.18
CA GLY A 38 -16.76 7.69 -1.08
C GLY A 38 -16.14 7.98 -2.46
N ALA A 39 -16.95 8.57 -3.34
CA ALA A 39 -16.58 8.91 -4.72
C ALA A 39 -15.37 9.86 -4.80
N GLU A 40 -15.30 10.85 -3.90
CA GLU A 40 -14.20 11.82 -3.87
C GLU A 40 -12.86 11.15 -3.59
N GLN A 41 -12.83 10.18 -2.66
CA GLN A 41 -11.62 9.43 -2.36
C GLN A 41 -11.23 8.48 -3.50
N GLN A 42 -12.21 7.88 -4.18
CA GLN A 42 -11.94 7.09 -5.38
C GLN A 42 -11.32 7.96 -6.47
N ALA A 43 -11.89 9.14 -6.74
CA ALA A 43 -11.38 10.08 -7.75
C ALA A 43 -9.96 10.55 -7.43
N ALA A 44 -9.68 10.89 -6.16
CA ALA A 44 -8.33 11.24 -5.73
C ALA A 44 -7.33 10.10 -5.97
N PHE A 45 -7.72 8.86 -5.66
CA PHE A 45 -6.88 7.70 -5.92
C PHE A 45 -6.64 7.46 -7.40
N LEU A 46 -7.66 7.59 -8.25
CA LEU A 46 -7.50 7.41 -9.69
C LEU A 46 -6.56 8.45 -10.32
N ALA A 47 -6.50 9.67 -9.77
CA ALA A 47 -5.59 10.71 -10.22
C ALA A 47 -4.12 10.39 -9.88
N GLU A 48 -3.84 9.88 -8.68
CA GLU A 48 -2.49 9.59 -8.21
C GLU A 48 -2.40 8.25 -7.42
N PRO A 49 -2.62 7.09 -8.06
CA PRO A 49 -2.78 5.83 -7.33
C PRO A 49 -1.52 5.43 -6.56
N ASP A 50 -0.33 5.66 -7.12
CA ASP A 50 0.95 5.36 -6.49
C ASP A 50 1.25 6.21 -5.25
N ARG A 51 0.61 7.38 -5.13
CA ARG A 51 0.69 8.26 -3.95
C ARG A 51 -0.08 7.69 -2.77
N TYR A 52 -1.21 7.05 -3.02
CA TYR A 52 -2.13 6.56 -2.00
C TYR A 52 -1.98 5.07 -1.72
N ALA A 53 -1.55 4.28 -2.71
CA ALA A 53 -1.27 2.87 -2.53
C ALA A 53 -0.10 2.68 -1.54
N PRO A 54 -0.19 1.70 -0.62
CA PRO A 54 0.92 1.34 0.22
C PRO A 54 2.11 0.85 -0.63
N ALA A 55 3.31 1.03 -0.09
CA ALA A 55 4.55 0.56 -0.70
C ALA A 55 4.48 -0.93 -1.07
N LEU A 56 5.00 -1.29 -2.26
CA LEU A 56 4.89 -2.64 -2.84
C LEU A 56 3.45 -3.16 -2.85
N SER A 57 2.49 -2.26 -3.08
CA SER A 57 1.07 -2.56 -3.02
C SER A 57 0.61 -3.11 -1.65
N GLY A 58 1.44 -3.05 -0.60
CA GLY A 58 1.16 -3.58 0.72
C GLY A 58 1.67 -5.00 0.95
N ASP A 59 2.61 -5.47 0.14
CA ASP A 59 3.47 -6.60 0.50
C ASP A 59 4.58 -6.15 1.47
N ASP A 60 5.01 -7.08 2.32
CA ASP A 60 6.07 -6.86 3.30
C ASP A 60 7.43 -6.66 2.59
N PRO A 61 8.01 -5.44 2.61
CA PRO A 61 9.24 -5.16 1.88
C PRO A 61 10.43 -5.95 2.43
N VAL A 62 10.45 -6.26 3.72
CA VAL A 62 11.56 -7.02 4.31
C VAL A 62 11.51 -8.46 3.83
N LEU A 63 10.34 -9.10 3.80
CA LEU A 63 10.22 -10.45 3.25
C LEU A 63 10.52 -10.51 1.76
N VAL A 64 10.04 -9.52 1.00
CA VAL A 64 10.30 -9.47 -0.45
C VAL A 64 11.81 -9.38 -0.71
N PHE A 65 12.53 -8.56 0.07
CA PHE A 65 13.92 -8.23 -0.22
C PHE A 65 14.98 -9.08 0.47
N GLU A 66 14.67 -9.65 1.64
CA GLU A 66 15.60 -10.50 2.40
C GLU A 66 15.28 -11.99 2.22
N ALA A 67 14.01 -12.36 2.12
CA ALA A 67 13.58 -13.76 1.98
C ALA A 67 13.15 -14.13 0.54
N GLY A 68 13.04 -13.16 -0.37
CA GLY A 68 12.53 -13.38 -1.73
C GLY A 68 11.06 -13.81 -1.76
N LYS A 69 10.30 -13.54 -0.70
CA LYS A 69 8.91 -13.99 -0.54
C LYS A 69 7.95 -12.80 -0.52
N SER A 70 6.93 -12.83 -1.36
CA SER A 70 5.82 -11.89 -1.29
C SER A 70 4.81 -12.36 -0.26
N SER A 71 4.54 -11.52 0.74
CA SER A 71 3.49 -11.79 1.73
C SER A 71 2.76 -10.49 2.04
N PRO A 72 1.42 -10.48 2.05
CA PRO A 72 0.66 -9.29 2.39
C PRO A 72 0.97 -8.88 3.83
N GLY A 73 1.28 -7.59 4.01
CA GLY A 73 1.40 -7.01 5.34
C GLY A 73 0.03 -6.81 6.00
N ARG A 74 0.04 -6.66 7.32
CA ARG A 74 -1.14 -6.46 8.15
C ARG A 74 -1.15 -5.02 8.67
N ARG A 75 -2.33 -4.41 8.77
CA ARG A 75 -2.51 -3.08 9.36
C ARG A 75 -1.94 -2.97 10.76
N ALA A 76 -2.08 -4.05 11.56
CA ALA A 76 -1.58 -4.09 12.93
C ALA A 76 -0.07 -3.81 13.04
N TYR A 77 0.69 -4.03 11.96
CA TYR A 77 2.11 -3.75 11.90
C TYR A 77 2.46 -2.58 10.98
N GLY A 78 1.49 -1.86 10.42
CA GLY A 78 1.72 -0.77 9.47
C GLY A 78 2.52 0.38 10.07
N VAL A 79 3.42 0.95 9.25
CA VAL A 79 4.24 2.12 9.61
C VAL A 79 4.13 3.16 8.49
N THR A 80 3.92 4.42 8.86
CA THR A 80 4.04 5.54 7.94
C THR A 80 5.45 6.12 8.02
N TYR A 81 6.17 6.13 6.90
CA TYR A 81 7.51 6.68 6.78
C TYR A 81 7.61 7.53 5.50
N GLN A 82 8.12 8.76 5.61
CA GLN A 82 8.21 9.72 4.49
C GLN A 82 6.88 9.88 3.72
N SER A 83 5.78 10.09 4.46
CA SER A 83 4.42 10.25 3.91
C SER A 83 3.90 9.03 3.13
N ARG A 84 4.49 7.85 3.35
CA ARG A 84 4.16 6.62 2.67
C ARG A 84 3.90 5.48 3.64
N VAL A 85 2.89 4.65 3.33
CA VAL A 85 2.49 3.54 4.19
C VAL A 85 3.24 2.27 3.80
N TYR A 86 3.91 1.67 4.76
CA TYR A 86 4.55 0.36 4.66
C TYR A 86 3.81 -0.63 5.54
N LEU A 87 3.51 -1.81 5.02
CA LEU A 87 2.85 -2.88 5.77
C LEU A 87 3.81 -4.03 5.98
N PHE A 88 3.68 -4.69 7.12
CA PHE A 88 4.53 -5.81 7.51
C PHE A 88 3.68 -6.99 7.94
N SER A 89 4.16 -8.19 7.66
CA SER A 89 3.46 -9.43 8.00
C SER A 89 3.57 -9.78 9.48
N SER A 90 4.62 -9.30 10.15
CA SER A 90 4.93 -9.59 11.55
C SER A 90 5.67 -8.44 12.26
N ALA A 91 5.86 -8.57 13.57
CA ALA A 91 6.58 -7.57 14.37
C ALA A 91 8.08 -7.57 14.08
N GLU A 92 8.65 -8.73 13.72
CA GLU A 92 10.06 -8.92 13.40
C GLU A 92 10.45 -8.17 12.13
N THR A 93 9.65 -8.30 11.06
CA THR A 93 9.93 -7.61 9.80
C THR A 93 9.71 -6.10 9.92
N ARG A 94 8.70 -5.68 10.69
CA ARG A 94 8.54 -4.26 11.07
C ARG A 94 9.77 -3.73 11.81
N ALA A 95 10.32 -4.49 12.77
CA ALA A 95 11.50 -4.08 13.52
C ALA A 95 12.73 -4.00 12.61
N ALA A 96 12.92 -4.97 11.71
CA ALA A 96 14.00 -4.95 10.72
C ALA A 96 13.93 -3.73 9.80
N PHE A 97 12.73 -3.33 9.35
CA PHE A 97 12.54 -2.08 8.60
C PHE A 97 12.87 -0.85 9.44
N THR A 98 12.38 -0.79 10.69
CA THR A 98 12.59 0.36 11.58
C THR A 98 14.07 0.55 11.93
N ALA A 99 14.86 -0.53 11.96
CA ALA A 99 16.31 -0.48 12.19
C ALA A 99 17.09 0.17 11.03
N ASN A 100 16.62 0.04 9.79
CA ASN A 100 17.25 0.66 8.62
C ASN A 100 16.23 0.93 7.50
N PRO A 101 15.37 1.95 7.66
CA PRO A 101 14.25 2.19 6.76
C PRO A 101 14.72 2.62 5.37
N GLU A 102 15.79 3.43 5.29
CA GLU A 102 16.32 3.95 4.03
C GLU A 102 16.74 2.85 3.06
N ARG A 103 17.36 1.77 3.57
CA ARG A 103 17.73 0.59 2.77
C ARG A 103 16.53 -0.02 2.05
N TYR A 104 15.39 -0.14 2.74
CA TYR A 104 14.19 -0.73 2.16
C TYR A 104 13.46 0.25 1.27
N VAL A 105 13.35 1.53 1.66
CA VAL A 105 12.72 2.60 0.88
C VAL A 105 13.36 2.69 -0.50
N ALA A 106 14.69 2.79 -0.57
CA ALA A 106 15.40 2.88 -1.85
C ALA A 106 15.13 1.67 -2.76
N ARG A 107 15.08 0.46 -2.20
CA ARG A 107 14.77 -0.77 -2.96
C ARG A 107 13.31 -0.82 -3.41
N VAL A 108 12.37 -0.40 -2.57
CA VAL A 108 10.95 -0.27 -2.93
C VAL A 108 10.79 0.66 -4.11
N GLU A 109 11.37 1.86 -4.06
CA GLU A 109 11.23 2.83 -5.15
C GLU A 109 11.81 2.30 -6.47
N VAL A 110 12.95 1.60 -6.43
CA VAL A 110 13.53 0.97 -7.62
C VAL A 110 12.61 -0.13 -8.17
N ALA A 111 12.05 -0.97 -7.30
CA ALA A 111 11.13 -2.03 -7.71
C ALA A 111 9.86 -1.46 -8.37
N GLU A 112 9.30 -0.41 -7.80
CA GLU A 112 8.05 0.19 -8.30
C GLU A 112 8.24 1.06 -9.54
N ARG A 113 9.42 1.65 -9.75
CA ARG A 113 9.77 2.31 -11.02
C ARG A 113 9.89 1.31 -12.18
N ARG A 114 10.28 0.06 -11.90
CA ARG A 114 10.41 -1.00 -12.89
C ARG A 114 9.08 -1.70 -13.20
N ALA A 115 8.14 -1.69 -12.25
CA ALA A 115 6.79 -2.17 -12.49
C ALA A 115 6.02 -1.11 -13.32
N PRO A 116 5.51 -1.44 -14.52
CA PRO A 116 4.84 -0.45 -15.36
C PRO A 116 3.58 0.09 -14.66
N ALA A 117 3.53 1.41 -14.42
CA ALA A 117 2.39 2.12 -13.85
C ALA A 117 1.09 2.00 -14.69
N ALA A 118 1.22 1.58 -15.95
CA ALA A 118 0.12 1.51 -16.92
C ALA A 118 -0.70 0.20 -16.89
N ALA A 119 -0.25 -0.83 -16.18
CA ALA A 119 -0.96 -2.10 -16.13
C ALA A 119 -2.03 -2.12 -15.01
N GLY A 120 -3.21 -1.57 -15.30
CA GLY A 120 -4.45 -2.07 -14.69
C GLY A 120 -5.03 -1.29 -13.51
N THR A 121 -5.02 0.04 -13.54
CA THR A 121 -5.98 0.81 -12.72
C THR A 121 -7.36 0.73 -13.38
N ARG A 122 -8.29 -0.02 -12.78
CA ARG A 122 -9.66 -0.19 -13.30
C ARG A 122 -10.67 -0.05 -12.18
N THR A 123 -11.73 0.71 -12.42
CA THR A 123 -12.92 0.74 -11.56
C THR A 123 -13.73 -0.54 -11.78
N PHE A 124 -14.48 -0.95 -10.75
CA PHE A 124 -15.50 -2.00 -10.88
C PHE A 124 -16.83 -1.42 -11.35
#